data_AF-A0A4R2GTV2-F1
#
_entry.id   AF-A0A4R2GTV2-F1
#
_cell.length_a   1.000
_cell.length_b   1.000
_cell.length_c   1.000
_cell.angle_alpha   90.00
_cell.angle_beta   90.00
_cell.angle_gamma   90.00
#
_symmetry.space_group_name_H-M   'P 1'
#
loop_
_entity.id
_entity.type
_entity.pdbx_description
1 polymer ?
#
loop_
_entity_poly.entity_id
_entity_poly.type
_entity_poly.pdbx_seq_one_letter_code
_entity_poly.pdbx_strand_id
1 'polypeptide(L)'
;MCSLAGAASLLSTGLSVAGSVISYNDQKKQAYNQWLSNVQQELHAEKYRGQLLEYQNTTYKQDIEHGFNVLDYQKNEFDRQAKTIDRATESIDKGRFNQYGQLLLRQVQEHVATTLGMDDVRRQGRKMAASGEAAAASRGVEGVTVDQIIGDVARQEGEAVTVLEMNNTGVQHQLNMEMQGVKATADQRIFDIPMATYAPSAVTRQPAPVSPTAPAVQPPMPSGSALVANVGSSLLTGLNSYSKWSGTSLNDMFKIR
;
A
#
# COMPACT_ATOMS: atom_id res chain seq x y z
N MET A 1 -83.77 12.05 -82.91
CA MET A 1 -84.40 11.10 -81.95
C MET A 1 -83.60 9.83 -81.99
N CYS A 2 -83.12 9.16 -80.95
CA CYS A 2 -82.97 9.37 -79.51
C CYS A 2 -82.11 8.18 -79.03
N SER A 3 -81.41 8.33 -77.90
CA SER A 3 -80.74 7.27 -77.10
C SER A 3 -79.45 6.70 -77.70
N LEU A 4 -78.33 6.50 -76.98
CA LEU A 4 -78.08 6.29 -75.56
C LEU A 4 -76.80 7.04 -75.13
N ALA A 5 -76.95 8.12 -74.39
CA ALA A 5 -75.92 8.69 -73.52
C ALA A 5 -76.54 8.71 -72.11
N GLY A 6 -76.13 7.80 -71.22
CA GLY A 6 -76.74 7.77 -69.88
C GLY A 6 -76.50 6.54 -69.01
N ALA A 7 -75.35 5.87 -69.09
CA ALA A 7 -75.09 4.73 -68.19
C ALA A 7 -73.62 4.60 -67.71
N ALA A 8 -72.79 5.64 -67.83
CA ALA A 8 -71.39 5.58 -67.40
C ALA A 8 -71.02 6.49 -66.20
N SER A 9 -71.91 7.37 -65.75
CA SER A 9 -71.59 8.38 -64.72
C SER A 9 -72.12 8.09 -63.31
N LEU A 10 -72.76 6.93 -63.07
CA LEU A 10 -73.28 6.53 -61.75
C LEU A 10 -72.53 5.36 -61.10
N LEU A 11 -71.48 4.84 -61.76
CA LEU A 11 -70.59 3.82 -61.18
C LEU A 11 -69.32 4.42 -60.54
N SER A 12 -69.05 5.72 -60.72
CA SER A 12 -67.83 6.37 -60.18
C SER A 12 -67.99 6.95 -58.77
N THR A 13 -69.21 7.14 -58.27
CA THR A 13 -69.48 7.71 -56.94
C THR A 13 -69.77 6.67 -55.85
N GLY A 14 -70.01 5.40 -56.20
CA GLY A 14 -70.14 4.30 -55.23
C GLY A 14 -68.81 3.73 -54.74
N LEU A 15 -67.72 3.91 -55.50
CA LEU A 15 -66.39 3.38 -55.16
C LEU A 15 -65.58 4.29 -54.22
N SER A 16 -65.95 5.56 -54.05
CA SER A 16 -65.25 6.50 -53.17
C SER A 16 -65.67 6.41 -51.69
N VAL A 17 -66.86 5.88 -51.39
CA VAL A 17 -67.32 5.68 -50.00
C VAL A 17 -66.93 4.30 -49.46
N ALA A 18 -66.84 3.27 -50.31
CA ALA A 18 -66.27 1.98 -49.94
C ALA A 18 -64.75 2.07 -49.73
N GLY A 19 -64.05 2.86 -50.55
CA GLY A 19 -62.62 3.15 -50.38
C GLY A 19 -62.31 3.94 -49.11
N SER A 20 -63.20 4.81 -48.63
CA SER A 20 -62.96 5.60 -47.42
C SER A 20 -63.13 4.78 -46.13
N VAL A 21 -64.10 3.86 -46.05
CA VAL A 21 -64.24 2.95 -44.90
C VAL A 21 -63.13 1.89 -44.85
N ILE A 22 -62.68 1.39 -46.01
CA ILE A 22 -61.50 0.50 -46.09
C ILE A 22 -60.22 1.27 -45.71
N SER A 23 -60.06 2.52 -46.18
CA SER A 23 -58.91 3.36 -45.81
C SER A 23 -58.88 3.73 -44.32
N TYR A 24 -60.04 3.89 -43.67
CA TYR A 24 -60.12 4.24 -42.25
C TYR A 24 -59.72 3.06 -41.35
N ASN A 25 -60.08 1.85 -41.76
CA ASN A 25 -59.70 0.63 -41.04
C ASN A 25 -58.21 0.30 -41.23
N ASP A 26 -57.66 0.55 -42.43
CA ASP A 26 -56.24 0.40 -42.70
C ASP A 26 -55.40 1.50 -42.03
N GLN A 27 -55.90 2.74 -41.95
CA GLN A 27 -55.27 3.82 -41.18
C GLN A 27 -55.26 3.50 -39.68
N LYS A 28 -56.36 2.97 -39.12
CA LYS A 28 -56.38 2.51 -37.72
C LYS A 28 -55.41 1.36 -37.48
N LYS A 29 -55.30 0.40 -38.41
CA LYS A 29 -54.31 -0.67 -38.33
C LYS A 29 -52.87 -0.15 -38.42
N GLN A 30 -52.60 0.81 -39.31
CA GLN A 30 -51.29 1.44 -39.42
C GLN A 30 -50.93 2.26 -38.17
N ALA A 31 -51.88 3.02 -37.62
CA ALA A 31 -51.70 3.75 -36.37
C ALA A 31 -51.47 2.81 -35.17
N TYR A 32 -52.18 1.69 -35.11
CA TYR A 32 -51.98 0.66 -34.09
C TYR A 32 -50.62 -0.04 -34.25
N ASN A 33 -50.19 -0.32 -35.48
CA ASN A 33 -48.87 -0.89 -35.76
C ASN A 33 -47.74 0.09 -35.43
N GLN A 34 -47.93 1.39 -35.68
CA GLN A 34 -46.99 2.44 -35.26
C GLN A 34 -46.93 2.54 -33.74
N TRP A 35 -48.07 2.52 -33.04
CA TRP A 35 -48.12 2.49 -31.58
C TRP A 35 -47.41 1.27 -31.01
N LEU A 36 -47.65 0.07 -31.56
CA LEU A 36 -46.95 -1.15 -31.18
C LEU A 36 -45.44 -1.06 -31.40
N SER A 37 -45.00 -0.50 -32.52
CA SER A 37 -43.58 -0.28 -32.81
C SER A 37 -42.96 0.70 -31.80
N ASN A 38 -43.67 1.77 -31.43
CA ASN A 38 -43.20 2.75 -30.45
C ASN A 38 -43.09 2.11 -29.05
N VAL A 39 -44.09 1.33 -28.63
CA VAL A 39 -44.07 0.59 -27.35
C VAL A 39 -42.93 -0.43 -27.32
N GLN A 40 -42.68 -1.14 -28.43
CA GLN A 40 -41.54 -2.06 -28.52
C GLN A 40 -40.21 -1.30 -28.42
N GLN A 41 -40.07 -0.16 -29.10
CA GLN A 41 -38.87 0.67 -29.01
C GLN A 41 -38.64 1.21 -27.60
N GLU A 42 -39.68 1.66 -26.91
CA GLU A 42 -39.61 2.12 -25.52
C GLU A 42 -39.17 0.99 -24.58
N LEU A 43 -39.75 -0.21 -24.72
CA LEU A 43 -39.41 -1.37 -23.88
C LEU A 43 -37.97 -1.85 -24.12
N HIS A 44 -37.49 -1.78 -25.37
CA HIS A 44 -36.09 -2.04 -25.70
C HIS A 44 -35.15 -0.96 -25.13
N ALA A 45 -35.54 0.31 -25.16
CA ALA A 45 -34.77 1.41 -24.59
C ALA A 45 -34.68 1.32 -23.07
N GLU A 46 -35.76 0.95 -22.38
CA GLU A 46 -35.76 0.72 -20.93
C GLU A 46 -34.85 -0.44 -20.53
N LYS A 47 -34.93 -1.58 -21.25
CA LYS A 47 -34.05 -2.72 -21.01
C LYS A 47 -32.58 -2.35 -21.18
N TYR A 48 -32.25 -1.57 -22.21
CA TYR A 48 -30.89 -1.08 -22.45
C TYR A 48 -30.41 -0.12 -21.35
N ARG A 49 -31.29 0.78 -20.89
CA ARG A 49 -30.99 1.70 -19.77
C ARG A 49 -30.72 0.94 -18.47
N GLY A 50 -31.51 -0.10 -18.17
CA GLY A 50 -31.27 -0.97 -17.02
C GLY A 50 -29.92 -1.68 -17.07
N GLN A 51 -29.57 -2.25 -18.23
CA GLN A 51 -28.29 -2.92 -18.43
C GLN A 51 -27.09 -1.95 -18.38
N LEU A 52 -27.26 -0.71 -18.85
CA LEU A 52 -26.23 0.34 -18.72
C LEU A 52 -26.00 0.73 -17.25
N LEU A 53 -27.06 0.87 -16.46
CA LEU A 53 -26.95 1.18 -15.03
C LEU A 53 -26.26 0.03 -14.27
N GLU A 54 -26.56 -1.21 -14.61
CA GLU A 54 -25.88 -2.39 -14.05
C GLU A 54 -24.39 -2.42 -14.44
N TYR A 55 -24.06 -2.13 -15.69
CA TYR A 55 -22.69 -2.00 -16.18
C TYR A 55 -21.92 -0.89 -15.45
N GLN A 56 -22.52 0.28 -15.27
CA GLN A 56 -21.91 1.38 -14.53
C GLN A 56 -21.68 1.00 -13.07
N ASN A 57 -22.67 0.42 -12.39
CA ASN A 57 -22.55 -0.01 -11.00
C ASN A 57 -21.47 -1.08 -10.79
N THR A 58 -21.35 -2.04 -11.72
CA THR A 58 -20.30 -3.07 -11.66
C THR A 58 -18.91 -2.48 -11.86
N THR A 59 -18.75 -1.55 -12.82
CA THR A 59 -17.50 -0.82 -13.03
C THR A 59 -17.10 -0.03 -11.79
N TYR A 60 -18.02 0.74 -11.20
CA TYR A 60 -17.76 1.50 -9.98
C TYR A 60 -17.38 0.60 -8.79
N LYS A 61 -18.02 -0.56 -8.63
CA LYS A 61 -17.65 -1.53 -7.59
C LYS A 61 -16.23 -2.03 -7.78
N GLN A 62 -15.84 -2.37 -9.02
CA GLN A 62 -14.48 -2.80 -9.33
C GLN A 62 -13.45 -1.72 -9.02
N ASP A 63 -13.73 -0.47 -9.37
CA ASP A 63 -12.83 0.66 -9.07
C ASP A 63 -12.68 0.89 -7.56
N ILE A 64 -13.78 0.78 -6.80
CA ILE A 64 -13.76 0.91 -5.33
C ILE A 64 -12.95 -0.25 -4.71
N GLU A 65 -13.22 -1.49 -5.12
CA GLU A 65 -12.47 -2.67 -4.65
C GLU A 65 -10.98 -2.55 -4.98
N HIS A 66 -10.65 -2.05 -6.17
CA HIS A 66 -9.28 -1.77 -6.56
C HIS A 66 -8.62 -0.74 -5.63
N GLY A 67 -9.30 0.37 -5.35
CA GLY A 67 -8.82 1.40 -4.42
C GLY A 67 -8.54 0.85 -3.01
N PHE A 68 -9.42 0.00 -2.49
CA PHE A 68 -9.20 -0.66 -1.18
C PHE A 68 -8.01 -1.61 -1.18
N ASN A 69 -7.85 -2.42 -2.24
CA ASN A 69 -6.73 -3.35 -2.35
C ASN A 69 -5.38 -2.61 -2.41
N VAL A 70 -5.32 -1.48 -3.13
CA VAL A 70 -4.11 -0.64 -3.18
C VAL A 70 -3.81 -0.03 -1.80
N LEU A 71 -4.84 0.46 -1.10
CA LEU A 71 -4.68 1.03 0.24
C LEU A 71 -4.20 -0.02 1.25
N ASP A 72 -4.75 -1.22 1.21
CA ASP A 72 -4.36 -2.32 2.11
C ASP A 72 -2.91 -2.78 1.83
N TYR A 73 -2.54 -2.90 0.56
CA TYR A 73 -1.16 -3.17 0.17
C TYR A 73 -0.19 -2.10 0.71
N GLN A 74 -0.52 -0.83 0.55
CA GLN A 74 0.30 0.28 1.07
C GLN A 74 0.48 0.18 2.59
N LYS A 75 -0.60 -0.05 3.35
CA LYS A 75 -0.53 -0.22 4.81
C LYS A 75 0.39 -1.37 5.22
N ASN A 76 0.21 -2.54 4.60
CA ASN A 76 1.02 -3.72 4.89
C ASN A 76 2.51 -3.50 4.59
N GLU A 77 2.85 -2.77 3.52
CA GLU A 77 4.23 -2.41 3.20
C GLU A 77 4.82 -1.40 4.20
N PHE A 78 4.06 -0.38 4.63
CA PHE A 78 4.51 0.54 5.68
C PHE A 78 4.79 -0.19 7.00
N ASP A 79 3.91 -1.11 7.41
CA ASP A 79 4.12 -1.93 8.60
C ASP A 79 5.36 -2.81 8.49
N ARG A 80 5.64 -3.36 7.28
CA ARG A 80 6.85 -4.15 7.02
C ARG A 80 8.10 -3.29 7.12
N GLN A 81 8.06 -2.06 6.60
CA GLN A 81 9.16 -1.11 6.68
C GLN A 81 9.45 -0.71 8.13
N ALA A 82 8.42 -0.35 8.89
CA ALA A 82 8.55 -0.01 10.31
C ALA A 82 9.24 -1.14 11.09
N LYS A 83 8.76 -2.39 10.92
CA LYS A 83 9.39 -3.57 11.56
C LYS A 83 10.83 -3.79 11.12
N THR A 84 11.18 -3.45 9.90
CA THR A 84 12.56 -3.61 9.38
C THR A 84 13.48 -2.55 9.98
N ILE A 85 13.02 -1.30 10.07
CA ILE A 85 13.73 -0.19 10.71
C ILE A 85 13.93 -0.48 12.19
N ASP A 86 12.90 -0.97 12.89
CA ASP A 86 12.98 -1.33 14.31
C ASP A 86 14.04 -2.41 14.54
N ARG A 87 14.03 -3.49 13.75
CA ARG A 87 15.03 -4.57 13.84
C ARG A 87 16.44 -4.09 13.52
N ALA A 88 16.59 -3.23 12.51
CA ALA A 88 17.89 -2.67 12.15
C ALA A 88 18.44 -1.78 13.28
N THR A 89 17.58 -0.93 13.85
CA THR A 89 17.91 -0.07 15.00
C THR A 89 18.33 -0.92 16.20
N GLU A 90 17.55 -1.95 16.56
CA GLU A 90 17.87 -2.87 17.65
C GLU A 90 19.22 -3.58 17.42
N SER A 91 19.50 -4.00 16.19
CA SER A 91 20.77 -4.62 15.82
C SER A 91 21.95 -3.65 15.97
N ILE A 92 21.77 -2.38 15.56
CA ILE A 92 22.79 -1.34 15.70
C ILE A 92 23.05 -1.05 17.18
N ASP A 93 22.00 -0.93 17.98
CA ASP A 93 22.09 -0.70 19.42
C ASP A 93 22.81 -1.83 20.16
N LYS A 94 22.52 -3.10 19.81
CA LYS A 94 23.25 -4.26 20.33
C LYS A 94 24.73 -4.21 19.96
N GLY A 95 25.04 -3.84 18.72
CA GLY A 95 26.41 -3.63 18.26
C GLY A 95 27.13 -2.55 19.06
N ARG A 96 26.48 -1.40 19.27
CA ARG A 96 26.99 -0.30 20.09
C ARG A 96 27.26 -0.75 21.52
N PHE A 97 26.33 -1.47 22.13
CA PHE A 97 26.48 -1.99 23.50
C PHE A 97 27.69 -2.93 23.62
N ASN A 98 27.87 -3.85 22.67
CA ASN A 98 29.01 -4.75 22.66
C ASN A 98 30.35 -4.00 22.52
N GLN A 99 30.41 -2.98 21.66
CA GLN A 99 31.59 -2.14 21.51
C GLN A 99 31.90 -1.34 22.78
N TYR A 100 30.88 -0.79 23.44
CA TYR A 100 31.03 -0.16 24.76
C TYR A 100 31.54 -1.13 25.82
N GLY A 101 31.01 -2.35 25.86
CA GLY A 101 31.50 -3.39 26.77
C GLY A 101 32.99 -3.70 26.58
N GLN A 102 33.46 -3.75 25.32
CA GLN A 102 34.88 -3.94 25.00
C GLN A 102 35.75 -2.75 25.44
N LEU A 103 35.28 -1.52 25.23
CA LEU A 103 35.99 -0.31 25.65
C LEU A 103 36.09 -0.21 27.18
N LEU A 104 35.01 -0.51 27.90
CA LEU A 104 35.00 -0.56 29.36
C LEU A 104 35.94 -1.66 29.90
N LEU A 105 35.97 -2.83 29.26
CA LEU A 105 36.90 -3.89 29.64
C LEU A 105 38.35 -3.44 29.44
N ARG A 106 38.67 -2.80 28.31
CA ARG A 106 39.99 -2.21 28.06
C ARG A 106 40.33 -1.15 29.11
N GLN A 107 39.39 -0.28 29.47
CA GLN A 107 39.58 0.73 30.51
C GLN A 107 40.00 0.11 31.85
N VAL A 108 39.33 -0.96 32.27
CA VAL A 108 39.67 -1.69 33.50
C VAL A 108 41.03 -2.36 33.39
N GLN A 109 41.33 -3.01 32.25
CA GLN A 109 42.62 -3.66 32.01
C GLN A 109 43.79 -2.68 32.05
N GLU A 110 43.67 -1.52 31.40
CA GLU A 110 44.70 -0.47 31.38
C GLU A 110 44.90 0.13 32.78
N HIS A 111 43.81 0.32 33.53
CA HIS A 111 43.90 0.79 34.91
C HIS A 111 44.66 -0.21 35.80
N VAL A 112 44.31 -1.51 35.73
CA VAL A 112 44.99 -2.57 36.49
C VAL A 112 46.45 -2.73 36.06
N ALA A 113 46.74 -2.63 34.76
CA ALA A 113 48.11 -2.70 34.25
C ALA A 113 48.96 -1.52 34.78
N THR A 114 48.39 -0.32 34.80
CA THR A 114 49.06 0.88 35.34
C THR A 114 49.34 0.73 36.84
N THR A 115 48.36 0.28 37.63
CA THR A 115 48.54 0.13 39.09
C THR A 115 49.59 -0.93 39.42
N LEU A 116 49.59 -2.07 38.73
CA LEU A 116 50.63 -3.09 38.87
C LEU A 116 52.02 -2.56 38.45
N GLY A 117 52.08 -1.77 37.37
CA GLY A 117 53.32 -1.11 36.95
C GLY A 117 53.86 -0.14 38.00
N MET A 118 52.99 0.66 38.63
CA MET A 118 53.37 1.55 39.74
C MET A 118 53.90 0.76 40.94
N ASP A 119 53.25 -0.34 41.32
CA ASP A 119 53.70 -1.17 42.44
C ASP A 119 55.03 -1.87 42.16
N ASP A 120 55.26 -2.31 40.92
CA ASP A 120 56.53 -2.89 40.49
C ASP A 120 57.67 -1.87 40.53
N VAL A 121 57.42 -0.64 40.05
CA VAL A 121 58.38 0.48 40.14
C VAL A 121 58.72 0.80 41.61
N ARG A 122 57.71 0.88 42.48
CA ARG A 122 57.92 1.07 43.94
C ARG A 122 58.67 -0.07 44.60
N ARG A 123 58.42 -1.32 44.18
CA ARG A 123 59.14 -2.50 44.69
C ARG A 123 60.60 -2.48 44.22
N GLN A 124 60.83 -2.11 42.97
CA GLN A 124 62.17 -1.99 42.39
C GLN A 124 62.95 -0.84 43.05
N GLY A 125 62.32 0.32 43.25
CA GLY A 125 62.89 1.45 43.99
C GLY A 125 63.35 1.05 45.39
N ARG A 126 62.48 0.41 46.17
CA ARG A 126 62.83 -0.14 47.50
C ARG A 126 63.97 -1.15 47.45
N LYS A 127 63.99 -2.06 46.47
CA LYS A 127 65.08 -3.03 46.31
C LYS A 127 66.41 -2.35 45.97
N MET A 128 66.40 -1.33 45.11
CA MET A 128 67.59 -0.57 44.75
C MET A 128 68.11 0.23 45.94
N ALA A 129 67.24 0.91 46.69
CA ALA A 129 67.60 1.63 47.91
C ALA A 129 68.24 0.68 48.94
N ALA A 130 67.59 -0.46 49.24
CA ALA A 130 68.13 -1.45 50.16
C ALA A 130 69.47 -2.05 49.69
N SER A 131 69.64 -2.28 48.37
CA SER A 131 70.91 -2.76 47.82
C SER A 131 72.02 -1.72 47.92
N GLY A 132 71.68 -0.43 47.75
CA GLY A 132 72.60 0.69 47.90
C GLY A 132 73.06 0.84 49.35
N GLU A 133 72.14 0.74 50.30
CA GLU A 133 72.44 0.78 51.73
C GLU A 133 73.31 -0.40 52.16
N ALA A 134 72.97 -1.63 51.75
CA ALA A 134 73.76 -2.82 52.06
C ALA A 134 75.18 -2.76 51.44
N ALA A 135 75.30 -2.29 50.20
CA ALA A 135 76.58 -2.10 49.54
C ALA A 135 77.44 -1.02 50.23
N ALA A 136 76.82 0.08 50.66
CA ALA A 136 77.49 1.14 51.40
C ALA A 136 77.99 0.67 52.77
N ALA A 137 77.14 -0.03 53.52
CA ALA A 137 77.50 -0.68 54.79
C ALA A 137 78.68 -1.65 54.63
N SER A 138 78.67 -2.47 53.56
CA SER A 138 79.76 -3.42 53.29
C SER A 138 81.10 -2.76 52.95
N ARG A 139 81.09 -1.50 52.49
CA ARG A 139 82.29 -0.73 52.13
C ARG A 139 82.74 0.22 53.23
N GLY A 140 82.04 0.26 54.38
CA GLY A 140 82.30 1.21 55.46
C GLY A 140 82.06 2.67 55.04
N VAL A 141 81.28 2.89 53.99
CA VAL A 141 80.92 4.23 53.50
C VAL A 141 79.58 4.57 54.15
N GLU A 142 79.63 5.32 55.24
CA GLU A 142 78.45 5.79 55.96
C GLU A 142 78.29 7.31 55.76
N GLY A 143 77.04 7.78 55.70
CA GLY A 143 76.71 9.21 55.63
C GLY A 143 76.22 9.71 54.26
N VAL A 144 76.23 11.04 54.09
CA VAL A 144 75.55 11.86 53.05
C VAL A 144 75.55 11.29 51.63
N THR A 145 76.56 10.54 51.21
CA THR A 145 76.63 9.91 49.87
C THR A 145 75.62 8.77 49.68
N VAL A 146 75.27 8.02 50.74
CA VAL A 146 74.23 6.98 50.68
C VAL A 146 72.86 7.62 50.60
N ASP A 147 72.64 8.69 51.36
CA ASP A 147 71.41 9.49 51.32
C ASP A 147 71.18 10.13 49.94
N GLN A 148 72.26 10.54 49.26
CA GLN A 148 72.18 11.03 47.88
C GLN A 148 71.73 9.94 46.89
N ILE A 149 72.27 8.72 47.00
CA ILE A 149 71.86 7.60 46.13
C ILE A 149 70.42 7.19 46.40
N ILE A 150 69.99 7.12 47.66
CA ILE A 150 68.61 6.82 48.04
C ILE A 150 67.68 7.94 47.56
N GLY A 151 68.10 9.20 47.69
CA GLY A 151 67.37 10.36 47.17
C GLY A 151 67.20 10.34 45.65
N ASP A 152 68.24 9.97 44.91
CA ASP A 152 68.17 9.81 43.46
C ASP A 152 67.26 8.65 43.03
N VAL A 153 67.28 7.51 43.76
CA VAL A 153 66.36 6.39 43.53
C VAL A 153 64.91 6.81 43.78
N ALA A 154 64.65 7.52 44.88
CA ALA A 154 63.32 8.03 45.20
C ALA A 154 62.82 9.05 44.14
N ARG A 155 63.72 9.88 43.61
CA ARG A 155 63.41 10.80 42.50
C ARG A 155 63.07 10.04 41.22
N GLN A 156 63.86 9.04 40.84
CA GLN A 156 63.60 8.20 39.67
C GLN A 156 62.28 7.43 39.79
N GLU A 157 61.97 6.91 40.99
CA GLU A 157 60.69 6.28 41.29
C GLU A 157 59.53 7.27 41.10
N GLY A 158 59.65 8.49 41.64
CA GLY A 158 58.66 9.55 41.48
C GLY A 158 58.44 9.92 40.01
N GLU A 159 59.52 10.18 39.26
CA GLU A 159 59.47 10.48 37.83
C GLU A 159 58.79 9.35 37.04
N ALA A 160 59.14 8.08 37.31
CA ALA A 160 58.54 6.93 36.65
C ALA A 160 57.04 6.77 36.97
N VAL A 161 56.63 6.95 38.23
CA VAL A 161 55.21 6.91 38.62
C VAL A 161 54.44 8.04 37.95
N THR A 162 54.98 9.26 37.91
CA THR A 162 54.34 10.40 37.24
C THR A 162 54.17 10.14 35.74
N VAL A 163 55.16 9.54 35.07
CA VAL A 163 55.04 9.17 33.65
C VAL A 163 53.95 8.11 33.43
N LEU A 164 53.88 7.09 34.29
CA LEU A 164 52.82 6.07 34.22
C LEU A 164 51.43 6.70 34.44
N GLU A 165 51.32 7.63 35.38
CA GLU A 165 50.06 8.35 35.64
C GLU A 165 49.65 9.22 34.46
N MET A 166 50.57 9.99 33.87
CA MET A 166 50.32 10.77 32.65
C MET A 166 49.87 9.88 31.50
N ASN A 167 50.54 8.74 31.27
CA ASN A 167 50.14 7.79 30.24
C ASN A 167 48.73 7.25 30.48
N ASN A 168 48.40 6.88 31.72
CA ASN A 168 47.05 6.42 32.07
C ASN A 168 46.00 7.52 31.81
N THR A 169 46.26 8.78 32.20
CA THR A 169 45.32 9.87 31.90
C THR A 169 45.11 10.09 30.39
N GLY A 170 46.18 9.99 29.59
CA GLY A 170 46.11 10.05 28.13
C GLY A 170 45.28 8.92 27.53
N VAL A 171 45.50 7.69 27.99
CA VAL A 171 44.73 6.51 27.57
C VAL A 171 43.26 6.64 27.95
N GLN A 172 42.95 7.10 29.15
CA GLN A 172 41.55 7.33 29.59
C GLN A 172 40.85 8.37 28.71
N HIS A 173 41.55 9.45 28.33
CA HIS A 173 41.01 10.44 27.42
C HIS A 173 40.75 9.85 26.02
N GLN A 174 41.69 9.08 25.49
CA GLN A 174 41.53 8.39 24.21
C GLN A 174 40.33 7.45 24.22
N LEU A 175 40.18 6.60 25.24
CA LEU A 175 39.06 5.67 25.37
C LEU A 175 37.71 6.40 25.44
N ASN A 176 37.65 7.55 26.11
CA ASN A 176 36.45 8.39 26.13
C ASN A 176 36.10 8.94 24.74
N MET A 177 37.08 9.36 23.95
CA MET A 177 36.85 9.80 22.56
C MET A 177 36.43 8.63 21.66
N GLU A 178 37.01 7.45 21.84
CA GLU A 178 36.60 6.22 21.14
C GLU A 178 35.15 5.87 21.47
N MET A 179 34.74 5.99 22.73
CA MET A 179 33.35 5.78 23.16
C MET A 179 32.39 6.76 22.50
N GLN A 180 32.74 8.05 22.44
CA GLN A 180 31.94 9.04 21.71
C GLN A 180 31.88 8.74 20.21
N GLY A 181 32.98 8.29 19.60
CA GLY A 181 33.03 7.89 18.20
C GLY A 181 32.15 6.68 17.89
N VAL A 182 32.12 5.69 18.78
CA VAL A 182 31.21 4.54 18.69
C VAL A 182 29.74 4.99 18.73
N LYS A 183 29.40 5.92 19.63
CA LYS A 183 28.06 6.51 19.66
C LYS A 183 27.70 7.17 18.34
N ALA A 184 28.55 8.09 17.88
CA ALA A 184 28.32 8.85 16.66
C ALA A 184 28.18 7.94 15.43
N THR A 185 28.98 6.87 15.36
CA THR A 185 28.91 5.88 14.28
C THR A 185 27.59 5.10 14.32
N ALA A 186 27.10 4.73 15.52
CA ALA A 186 25.81 4.06 15.67
C ALA A 186 24.66 4.99 15.28
N ASP A 187 24.68 6.23 15.74
CA ASP A 187 23.67 7.24 15.43
C ASP A 187 23.63 7.53 13.91
N GLN A 188 24.79 7.63 13.27
CA GLN A 188 24.89 7.77 11.81
C GLN A 188 24.32 6.56 11.08
N ARG A 189 24.60 5.34 11.54
CA ARG A 189 24.04 4.12 10.93
C ARG A 189 22.53 4.03 11.07
N ILE A 190 21.96 4.52 12.17
CA ILE A 190 20.51 4.61 12.35
C ILE A 190 19.91 5.61 11.36
N PHE A 191 20.56 6.76 11.19
CA PHE A 191 20.13 7.77 10.21
C PHE A 191 20.20 7.26 8.76
N ASP A 192 21.23 6.47 8.45
CA ASP A 192 21.46 5.92 7.10
C ASP A 192 20.66 4.65 6.81
N ILE A 193 19.74 4.22 7.69
CA ILE A 193 18.87 3.07 7.40
C ILE A 193 18.08 3.40 6.12
N PRO A 194 18.25 2.64 5.03
CA PRO A 194 17.64 2.97 3.75
C PRO A 194 16.13 2.88 3.87
N MET A 195 15.46 4.03 3.87
CA MET A 195 14.02 4.11 3.65
C MET A 195 13.77 3.88 2.16
N ALA A 196 13.65 2.61 1.76
CA ALA A 196 13.21 2.30 0.42
C ALA A 196 11.77 2.82 0.26
N THR A 197 11.61 3.99 -0.35
CA THR A 197 10.32 4.51 -0.78
C THR A 197 9.80 3.61 -1.89
N TYR A 198 9.11 2.54 -1.50
CA TYR A 198 8.44 1.67 -2.45
C TYR A 198 7.30 2.45 -3.09
N ALA A 199 7.49 2.83 -4.37
CA ALA A 199 6.37 3.13 -5.24
C ALA A 199 5.62 1.81 -5.46
N PRO A 200 4.35 1.68 -5.04
CA PRO A 200 3.63 0.43 -5.17
C PRO A 200 3.42 0.11 -6.65
N SER A 201 4.28 -0.72 -7.24
CA SER A 201 3.96 -1.47 -8.45
C SER A 201 3.24 -2.74 -8.01
N ALA A 202 2.09 -2.59 -7.34
CA ALA A 202 1.21 -3.73 -7.18
C ALA A 202 0.97 -4.31 -8.58
N VAL A 203 1.12 -5.63 -8.75
CA VAL A 203 0.67 -6.30 -9.97
C VAL A 203 -0.84 -6.09 -10.01
N THR A 204 -1.25 -5.02 -10.69
CA THR A 204 -2.63 -4.67 -10.89
C THR A 204 -3.21 -5.79 -11.74
N ARG A 205 -3.98 -6.70 -11.11
CA ARG A 205 -4.99 -7.42 -11.88
C ARG A 205 -5.95 -6.33 -12.34
N GLN A 206 -5.78 -5.90 -13.58
CA GLN A 206 -6.67 -4.94 -14.21
C GLN A 206 -8.11 -5.47 -14.01
N PRO A 207 -9.06 -4.60 -13.65
CA PRO A 207 -10.45 -5.02 -13.54
C PRO A 207 -10.82 -5.75 -14.84
N ALA A 208 -11.34 -6.98 -14.70
CA ALA A 208 -11.70 -7.79 -15.86
C ALA A 208 -12.69 -6.98 -16.71
N PRO A 209 -12.47 -6.87 -18.04
CA PRO A 209 -13.34 -6.08 -18.89
C PRO A 209 -14.77 -6.62 -18.76
N VAL A 210 -15.65 -5.81 -18.19
CA VAL A 210 -17.08 -6.05 -18.25
C VAL A 210 -17.51 -5.90 -19.70
N SER A 211 -18.18 -6.92 -20.25
CA SER A 211 -18.62 -6.91 -21.64
C SER A 211 -19.49 -5.68 -21.91
N PRO A 212 -19.24 -4.91 -22.99
CA PRO A 212 -20.05 -3.75 -23.30
C PRO A 212 -21.51 -4.16 -23.47
N THR A 213 -22.44 -3.40 -22.89
CA THR A 213 -23.86 -3.55 -23.15
C THR A 213 -24.09 -3.35 -24.64
N ALA A 214 -24.44 -4.42 -25.37
CA ALA A 214 -24.70 -4.34 -26.80
C ALA A 214 -25.82 -3.30 -27.06
N PRO A 215 -25.67 -2.41 -28.05
CA PRO A 215 -26.69 -1.42 -28.37
C PRO A 215 -28.01 -2.13 -28.68
N ALA A 216 -29.12 -1.58 -28.21
CA ALA A 216 -30.45 -2.11 -28.51
C ALA A 216 -30.63 -2.21 -30.04
N VAL A 217 -30.68 -3.43 -30.55
CA VAL A 217 -30.97 -3.70 -31.96
C VAL A 217 -32.38 -3.18 -32.23
N GLN A 218 -32.53 -2.29 -33.22
CA GLN A 218 -33.85 -1.82 -33.62
C GLN A 218 -34.70 -3.02 -34.07
N PRO A 219 -35.93 -3.19 -33.54
CA PRO A 219 -36.78 -4.29 -33.97
C PRO A 219 -36.99 -4.19 -35.49
N PRO A 220 -36.80 -5.28 -36.25
CA PRO A 220 -37.04 -5.26 -37.69
C PRO A 220 -38.49 -4.82 -37.93
N MET A 221 -38.66 -3.77 -38.74
CA MET A 221 -39.99 -3.27 -39.07
C MET A 221 -40.84 -4.43 -39.62
N PRO A 222 -42.03 -4.69 -39.04
CA PRO A 222 -42.78 -5.88 -39.38
C PRO A 222 -43.38 -5.75 -40.79
N SER A 223 -42.97 -6.63 -41.71
CA SER A 223 -43.76 -6.94 -42.89
C SER A 223 -45.09 -7.55 -42.44
N GLY A 224 -46.23 -7.09 -42.99
CA GLY A 224 -47.59 -7.29 -42.46
C GLY A 224 -48.07 -8.72 -42.18
N SER A 225 -47.32 -9.76 -42.53
CA SER A 225 -47.60 -11.17 -42.24
C SER A 225 -47.03 -11.69 -40.91
N ALA A 226 -46.03 -11.03 -40.30
CA ALA A 226 -45.39 -11.47 -39.06
C ALA A 226 -46.03 -10.90 -37.78
N LEU A 227 -46.93 -9.93 -37.93
CA LEU A 227 -47.46 -9.12 -36.82
C LEU A 227 -48.50 -9.87 -35.97
N VAL A 228 -49.25 -10.81 -36.56
CA VAL A 228 -50.25 -11.61 -35.83
C VAL A 228 -49.60 -12.73 -35.00
N ALA A 229 -48.53 -13.35 -35.52
CA ALA A 229 -47.86 -14.46 -34.83
C ALA A 229 -46.99 -13.99 -33.65
N ASN A 230 -46.31 -12.85 -33.77
CA ASN A 230 -45.41 -12.38 -32.72
C ASN A 230 -46.11 -11.59 -31.60
N VAL A 231 -47.19 -10.84 -31.89
CA VAL A 231 -47.93 -10.09 -30.86
C VAL A 231 -48.66 -11.03 -29.91
N GLY A 232 -49.23 -12.14 -30.39
CA GLY A 232 -49.84 -13.15 -29.52
C GLY A 232 -48.85 -13.78 -28.54
N SER A 233 -47.63 -14.09 -29.00
CA SER A 233 -46.59 -14.69 -28.18
C SER A 233 -45.95 -13.70 -27.20
N SER A 234 -45.70 -12.45 -27.62
CA SER A 234 -45.05 -11.44 -26.77
C SER A 234 -45.98 -10.84 -25.72
N LEU A 235 -47.28 -10.68 -26.01
CA LEU A 235 -48.27 -10.27 -24.99
C LEU A 235 -48.48 -11.36 -23.95
N LEU A 236 -48.59 -12.62 -24.36
CA LEU A 236 -48.70 -13.73 -23.41
C LEU A 236 -47.45 -13.84 -22.53
N THR A 237 -46.25 -13.65 -23.09
CA THR A 237 -44.99 -13.72 -22.32
C THR A 237 -44.80 -12.50 -21.43
N GLY A 238 -45.17 -11.30 -21.90
CA GLY A 238 -45.15 -10.06 -21.14
C GLY A 238 -46.14 -10.08 -19.97
N LEU A 239 -47.37 -10.58 -20.20
CA LEU A 239 -48.38 -10.72 -19.15
C LEU A 239 -48.00 -11.78 -18.11
N ASN A 240 -47.36 -12.88 -18.51
CA ASN A 240 -46.86 -13.90 -17.58
C ASN A 240 -45.65 -13.40 -16.76
N SER A 241 -44.87 -12.47 -17.32
CA SER A 241 -43.75 -11.83 -16.63
C SER A 241 -44.23 -10.73 -15.68
N TYR A 242 -45.26 -9.98 -16.09
CA TYR A 242 -45.92 -8.97 -15.26
C TYR A 242 -46.64 -9.60 -14.07
N SER A 243 -47.39 -10.69 -14.25
CA SER A 243 -48.07 -11.37 -13.13
C SER A 243 -47.10 -11.97 -12.11
N LYS A 244 -45.89 -12.36 -12.54
CA LYS A 244 -44.82 -12.81 -11.64
C LYS A 244 -44.16 -11.67 -10.87
N TRP A 245 -44.16 -10.46 -11.41
CA TRP A 245 -43.51 -9.30 -10.80
C TRP A 245 -44.47 -8.45 -9.96
N SER A 246 -45.73 -8.30 -10.38
CA SER A 246 -46.76 -7.52 -9.69
C SER A 246 -47.56 -8.31 -8.64
N GLY A 247 -47.34 -9.63 -8.56
CA GLY A 247 -48.03 -10.53 -7.61
C GLY A 247 -49.55 -10.61 -7.81
N THR A 248 -50.08 -10.04 -8.89
CA THR A 248 -51.52 -9.93 -9.18
C THR A 248 -51.86 -10.76 -10.39
N SER A 249 -52.86 -11.64 -10.25
CA SER A 249 -53.28 -12.52 -11.33
C SER A 249 -54.08 -11.74 -12.39
N LEU A 250 -54.04 -12.21 -13.63
CA LEU A 250 -54.82 -11.64 -14.74
C LEU A 250 -56.33 -11.49 -14.43
N ASN A 251 -56.88 -12.32 -13.55
CA ASN A 251 -58.28 -12.24 -13.13
C ASN A 251 -58.62 -11.01 -12.28
N ASP A 252 -57.65 -10.35 -11.67
CA ASP A 252 -57.86 -9.12 -10.89
C ASP A 252 -57.71 -7.87 -11.77
N MET A 253 -56.97 -7.95 -12.87
CA MET A 253 -56.75 -6.83 -13.78
C MET A 253 -57.99 -6.49 -14.63
N PHE A 254 -58.89 -7.46 -14.84
CA PHE A 254 -60.17 -7.27 -15.54
C PHE A 254 -61.37 -7.08 -14.61
N LYS A 255 -61.16 -7.05 -13.28
CA LYS A 255 -62.18 -6.65 -12.32
C LYS A 255 -62.08 -5.15 -12.04
N ILE A 256 -62.45 -4.34 -13.03
CA ILE A 256 -62.86 -2.97 -12.81
C ILE A 256 -64.27 -2.84 -13.37
N ARG A 257 -65.23 -2.99 -12.45
CA ARG A 257 -66.66 -2.65 -12.47
C ARG A 257 -67.53 -3.12 -13.65
#